data_AF-A0AAD0SRQ5-F1
#
_entry.id   AF-A0AAD0SRQ5-F1
#
_cell.length_a   1.000
_cell.length_b   1.000
_cell.length_c   1.000
_cell.angle_alpha   90.00
_cell.angle_beta   90.00
_cell.angle_gamma   90.00
#
_symmetry.space_group_name_H-M   'P 1'
#
loop_
_entity.id
_entity.type
_entity.pdbx_description
1 polymer ?
#
loop_
_entity_poly.entity_id
_entity_poly.type
_entity_poly.pdbx_seq_one_letter_code
_entity_poly.pdbx_strand_id
1 'polypeptide(L)'
;MITLKGLLLNIIPATTYKKQGETLATPVKAKLQILVESKRANGTLVKDLQTISIPDEKINLYTDKISKEVSVEVGIISKQFSFYGV
;
A
#
# COMPACT_ATOMS: atom_id res chain seq x y z
N MET A 1 -13.31 -3.88 -9.33
CA MET A 1 -11.93 -3.73 -8.81
C MET A 1 -11.27 -2.60 -9.56
N ILE A 2 -10.51 -1.75 -8.87
CA ILE A 2 -9.78 -0.63 -9.45
C ILE A 2 -8.32 -1.08 -9.62
N THR A 3 -7.68 -0.69 -10.70
CA THR A 3 -6.27 -1.03 -10.95
C THR A 3 -5.39 0.18 -10.67
N LEU A 4 -4.48 0.05 -9.71
CA LEU A 4 -3.49 1.06 -9.37
C LEU A 4 -2.20 0.77 -10.15
N LYS A 5 -1.83 1.65 -11.07
CA LYS A 5 -0.58 1.56 -11.83
C LYS A 5 0.42 2.59 -11.32
N GLY A 6 1.67 2.17 -11.09
CA GLY A 6 2.73 3.08 -10.69
C GLY A 6 4.07 2.39 -10.49
N LEU A 7 5.08 3.15 -10.09
CA LEU A 7 6.42 2.64 -9.82
C LEU A 7 6.48 2.03 -8.42
N LEU A 8 6.83 0.75 -8.30
CA LEU A 8 7.01 0.12 -7.00
C LEU A 8 8.32 0.61 -6.38
N LEU A 9 8.25 1.28 -5.23
CA LEU A 9 9.43 1.81 -4.55
C LEU A 9 9.90 0.87 -3.43
N ASN A 10 8.95 0.29 -2.69
CA ASN A 10 9.28 -0.49 -1.51
C ASN A 10 8.17 -1.49 -1.18
N ILE A 11 8.56 -2.54 -0.47
CA ILE A 11 7.69 -3.58 0.05
C ILE A 11 7.90 -3.64 1.57
N ILE A 12 6.82 -3.47 2.33
CA ILE A 12 6.83 -3.60 3.77
C ILE A 12 6.25 -4.99 4.08
N PRO A 13 7.07 -5.94 4.58
CA PRO A 13 6.59 -7.28 4.89
C PRO A 13 5.59 -7.25 6.04
N ALA A 14 4.79 -8.32 6.14
CA ALA A 14 3.89 -8.50 7.26
C ALA A 14 4.68 -8.56 8.58
N THR A 15 4.17 -7.92 9.61
CA THR A 15 4.82 -7.85 10.93
C THR A 15 3.82 -8.06 12.04
N THR A 16 4.30 -8.50 13.20
CA THR A 16 3.50 -8.56 14.41
C THR A 16 3.88 -7.40 15.30
N TYR A 17 2.94 -6.47 15.51
CA TYR A 17 3.14 -5.39 16.46
C TYR A 17 2.76 -5.88 17.86
N LYS A 18 3.69 -5.76 18.80
CA LYS A 18 3.44 -6.02 20.22
C LYS A 18 3.88 -4.80 21.03
N LYS A 19 2.94 -4.13 21.69
CA LYS A 19 3.25 -3.03 22.60
C LYS A 19 3.87 -3.61 23.87
N GLN A 20 4.95 -3.00 24.38
CA GLN A 20 5.53 -3.41 25.66
C GLN A 20 4.48 -3.30 26.77
N GLY A 21 4.21 -4.43 27.43
CA GLY A 21 3.21 -4.54 28.50
C GLY A 21 1.86 -5.14 28.08
N GLU A 22 1.60 -5.34 26.78
CA GLU A 22 0.37 -6.01 26.31
C GLU A 22 0.64 -7.46 25.85
N THR A 23 -0.29 -8.36 26.17
CA THR A 23 -0.24 -9.78 25.79
C THR A 23 -0.72 -10.01 24.36
N LEU A 24 -1.48 -9.08 23.79
CA LEU A 24 -2.08 -9.19 22.46
C LEU A 24 -1.11 -8.66 21.38
N ALA A 25 -0.76 -9.53 20.44
CA ALA A 25 -0.02 -9.16 19.24
C ALA A 25 -1.02 -8.83 18.12
N THR A 26 -0.86 -7.66 17.50
CA THR A 26 -1.70 -7.24 16.38
C THR A 26 -0.99 -7.59 15.06
N PRO A 27 -1.57 -8.45 14.20
CA PRO A 27 -0.99 -8.75 12.90
C PRO A 27 -1.15 -7.55 11.96
N VAL A 28 -0.04 -7.11 11.38
CA VAL A 28 0.01 -6.04 10.37
C VAL A 28 0.28 -6.71 9.02
N LYS A 29 -0.68 -6.57 8.09
CA LYS A 29 -0.57 -7.10 6.72
C LYS A 29 0.60 -6.46 5.96
N ALA A 30 1.12 -7.20 4.99
CA ALA A 30 2.09 -6.69 4.04
C ALA A 30 1.56 -5.46 3.28
N LYS A 31 2.45 -4.52 2.96
CA LYS A 31 2.12 -3.30 2.23
C LYS A 31 3.07 -3.07 1.07
N LEU A 32 2.57 -2.48 -0.01
CA LEU A 32 3.36 -2.00 -1.14
C LEU A 32 3.35 -0.47 -1.15
N GLN A 33 4.50 0.14 -1.35
CA GLN A 33 4.64 1.58 -1.56
C GLN A 33 4.83 1.86 -3.05
N ILE A 34 3.81 2.42 -3.69
CA ILE A 34 3.75 2.63 -5.13
C ILE A 34 3.63 4.12 -5.41
N LEU A 35 4.53 4.63 -6.24
CA LEU A 35 4.49 6.01 -6.72
C LEU A 35 3.55 6.09 -7.92
N VAL A 36 2.40 6.73 -7.73
CA VAL A 36 1.35 6.86 -8.73
C VAL A 36 1.37 8.27 -9.28
N GLU A 37 1.39 8.41 -10.60
CA GLU A 37 1.23 9.71 -11.24
C GLU A 37 -0.26 10.01 -11.40
N SER A 38 -0.71 11.14 -10.84
CA SER A 38 -2.09 11.59 -10.94
C SER A 38 -2.14 13.01 -11.46
N LYS A 39 -3.15 13.29 -12.29
CA LYS A 39 -3.43 14.64 -12.77
C LYS A 39 -4.38 15.32 -11.78
N ARG A 40 -3.94 16.42 -11.18
CA ARG A 40 -4.80 17.25 -10.32
C ARG A 40 -5.83 18.01 -11.17
N ALA A 41 -6.89 18.49 -10.52
CA ALA A 41 -7.96 19.27 -11.16
C ALA A 41 -7.44 20.53 -11.90
N ASN A 42 -6.32 21.09 -11.45
CA ASN A 42 -5.64 22.22 -12.08
C ASN A 42 -4.74 21.83 -13.27
N GLY A 43 -4.73 20.57 -13.68
CA GLY A 43 -3.93 20.07 -14.81
C GLY A 43 -2.49 19.68 -14.47
N THR A 44 -2.00 19.94 -13.25
CA THR A 44 -0.64 19.56 -12.84
C THR A 44 -0.51 18.06 -12.67
N LEU A 45 0.54 17.47 -13.25
CA LEU A 45 0.96 16.09 -12.98
C LEU A 45 1.72 16.04 -11.66
N VAL A 46 1.27 15.19 -10.74
CA VAL A 46 1.93 14.98 -9.45
C VAL A 46 2.13 13.51 -9.19
N LYS A 47 3.27 13.21 -8.58
CA LYS A 47 3.61 11.88 -8.13
C LYS A 47 3.19 11.73 -6.66
N ASP A 48 2.17 10.92 -6.44
CA ASP A 48 1.65 10.63 -5.10
C ASP A 48 2.15 9.25 -4.66
N LEU A 49 2.76 9.18 -3.48
CA LEU A 49 3.14 7.91 -2.88
C LEU A 49 1.92 7.26 -2.23
N GLN A 50 1.49 6.12 -2.75
CA GLN A 50 0.40 5.32 -2.21
C GLN A 50 0.95 4.12 -1.46
N THR A 51 0.50 3.93 -0.21
CA THR A 51 0.81 2.72 0.57
C THR A 51 -0.43 1.84 0.62
N ILE A 52 -0.39 0.72 -0.10
CA ILE A 52 -1.53 -0.19 -0.23
C ILE A 52 -1.27 -1.45 0.60
N SER A 53 -2.30 -1.93 1.30
CA SER A 53 -2.21 -3.22 2.00
C SER A 53 -2.60 -4.34 1.04
N ILE A 54 -1.84 -5.43 1.04
CA ILE A 54 -2.09 -6.61 0.21
C ILE A 54 -2.18 -7.87 1.08
N PRO A 55 -2.81 -8.95 0.58
CA PRO A 55 -2.67 -10.26 1.20
C PRO A 55 -1.21 -10.70 1.21
N ASP A 56 -0.75 -11.26 2.32
CA ASP A 56 0.65 -11.64 2.52
C ASP A 56 1.12 -12.67 1.47
N GLU A 57 0.24 -13.58 1.06
CA GLU A 57 0.49 -14.59 0.01
C GLU A 57 0.88 -13.97 -1.34
N LYS A 58 0.43 -12.73 -1.62
CA LYS A 58 0.68 -12.04 -2.88
C LYS A 58 1.99 -11.24 -2.88
N ILE A 59 2.72 -11.18 -1.76
CA ILE A 59 3.96 -10.38 -1.65
C ILE A 59 5.04 -10.83 -2.64
N ASN A 60 5.16 -12.14 -2.84
CA ASN A 60 6.15 -12.77 -3.73
C ASN A 60 5.95 -12.39 -5.21
N LEU A 61 4.75 -11.91 -5.58
CA LEU A 61 4.46 -11.44 -6.94
C LEU A 61 5.12 -10.09 -7.27
N TYR A 62 5.67 -9.41 -6.27
CA TYR A 62 6.18 -8.03 -6.38
C TYR A 62 7.66 -7.88 -5.97
N THR A 63 8.25 -8.87 -5.30
CA THR A 63 9.63 -8.83 -4.79
C THR A 63 10.69 -8.57 -5.86
N ASP A 64 10.51 -9.09 -7.07
CA ASP A 64 11.40 -8.89 -8.23
C ASP A 64 11.07 -7.62 -9.05
N LYS A 65 10.08 -6.85 -8.60
CA LYS A 65 9.52 -5.69 -9.31
C LYS A 65 9.82 -4.36 -8.63
N ILE A 66 10.67 -4.34 -7.62
CA ILE A 66 11.17 -3.10 -7.02
C ILE A 66 11.83 -2.25 -8.13
N SER A 67 11.54 -0.95 -8.12
CA SER A 67 11.94 0.01 -9.15
C SER A 67 11.39 -0.25 -10.56
N LYS A 68 10.33 -1.06 -10.69
CA LYS A 68 9.60 -1.28 -11.95
C LYS A 68 8.17 -0.78 -11.86
N GLU A 69 7.58 -0.48 -13.01
CA GLU A 69 6.13 -0.24 -13.09
C GLU A 69 5.37 -1.52 -12.75
N VAL A 70 4.43 -1.41 -11.81
CA VAL A 70 3.54 -2.48 -11.41
C VAL A 70 2.09 -2.05 -11.53
N SER A 71 1.23 -3.04 -11.73
CA SER A 71 -0.21 -2.88 -11.76
C SER A 71 -0.79 -3.73 -10.65
N VAL A 72 -1.55 -3.12 -9.73
CA VAL A 72 -2.10 -3.79 -8.55
C VAL A 72 -3.61 -3.61 -8.50
N GLU A 73 -4.33 -4.71 -8.37
CA GLU A 73 -5.78 -4.69 -8.18
C GLU A 73 -6.11 -4.29 -6.73
N VAL A 74 -6.90 -3.23 -6.57
CA VAL A 74 -7.31 -2.66 -5.30
C VAL A 74 -8.84 -2.51 -5.24
N GLY A 75 -9.40 -2.72 -4.04
CA GLY A 75 -10.84 -2.68 -3.83
C GLY A 75 -11.41 -1.26 -3.68
N ILE A 76 -10.72 -0.39 -2.93
CA ILE A 76 -11.18 0.96 -2.58
C ILE A 76 -9.97 1.90 -2.44
N ILE A 77 -9.98 3.04 -3.13
CA ILE A 77 -9.04 4.16 -2.92
C ILE A 77 -9.80 5.26 -2.19
N SER A 78 -9.99 5.11 -0.88
CA SER A 78 -10.54 6.19 -0.06
C SER A 78 -9.36 7.03 0.44
N LYS A 79 -9.09 8.17 -0.19
CA LYS A 79 -8.23 9.22 0.39
C LYS A 79 -8.91 9.94 1.58
N GLN A 80 -10.17 9.62 1.88
CA GLN A 80 -11.04 10.51 2.65
C GLN A 80 -11.36 10.04 4.07
N PHE A 81 -11.13 8.76 4.40
CA PHE A 81 -11.46 8.28 5.73
C PHE A 81 -10.40 7.34 6.30
N SER A 82 -9.63 7.85 7.25
CA SER A 82 -8.93 7.05 8.25
C SER A 82 -9.94 6.68 9.34
N PHE A 83 -10.59 5.53 9.22
CA PHE A 83 -11.45 5.03 10.29
C PHE A 83 -10.61 4.33 11.35
N TYR A 84 -10.64 4.87 12.57
CA TYR A 84 -10.15 4.21 13.78
C TYR A 84 -11.38 3.75 14.58
N GLY A 85 -11.48 2.44 14.85
CA GLY A 85 -12.47 1.91 15.78
C GLY A 85 -12.00 2.12 17.22
N VAL A 86 -12.94 2.51 18.10
CA VAL A 86 -12.79 2.56 19.56
C VAL A 86 -13.01 1.16 20.13
#